data_AF-A0A147K0D2-F1
#
_entry.id   AF-A0A147K0D2-F1
#
_cell.length_a   1.000
_cell.length_b   1.000
_cell.length_c   1.000
_cell.angle_alpha   90.00
_cell.angle_beta   90.00
_cell.angle_gamma   90.00
#
_symmetry.space_group_name_H-M   'P 1'
#
loop_
_entity.id
_entity.type
_entity.pdbx_description
1 polymer ?
#
loop_
_entity_poly.entity_id
_entity_poly.type
_entity_poly.pdbx_seq_one_letter_code
_entity_poly.pdbx_strand_id
1 'polypeptide(L)'
;MLSGLRDKLGPIVDPIADIFARAGFSPNVLTLAGLLVGLAAAYLFASGQEQLAGLAVLACGFFDLIDGAVARKTGSQTAFGGVLDSFVDRYVDLMFFIGIVIGGLAEAGGLPGWLWGVLALSGSFMVSYTRARAEAAGSEKLDIGFAERGERLLIIAIFSLLGCVRYALVVLVFLTHLTAFHRLIAARSRLARAW
;
A
#
# COMPACT_ATOMS: atom_id res chain seq x y z
N MET A 1 12.38 -1.28 -2.07
CA MET A 1 13.16 -2.51 -2.37
C MET A 1 12.36 -3.48 -3.25
N LEU A 2 11.03 -3.35 -3.29
CA LEU A 2 10.16 -4.12 -4.18
C LEU A 2 10.05 -3.58 -5.61
N SER A 3 10.54 -2.38 -5.93
CA SER A 3 10.57 -1.87 -7.32
C SER A 3 11.36 -2.80 -8.25
N GLY A 4 12.51 -3.30 -7.82
CA GLY A 4 13.26 -4.35 -8.53
C GLY A 4 12.67 -5.76 -8.41
N LEU A 5 11.68 -5.96 -7.52
CA LEU A 5 10.92 -7.21 -7.42
C LEU A 5 9.73 -7.20 -8.37
N ARG A 6 9.13 -6.04 -8.67
CA ARG A 6 8.09 -5.89 -9.70
C ARG A 6 8.58 -6.36 -11.07
N ASP A 7 9.82 -6.05 -11.43
CA ASP A 7 10.44 -6.56 -12.67
C ASP A 7 10.67 -8.08 -12.62
N LYS A 8 11.00 -8.63 -11.44
CA LYS A 8 11.15 -10.09 -11.23
C LYS A 8 9.82 -10.84 -11.15
N LEU A 9 8.73 -10.15 -10.79
CA LEU A 9 7.38 -10.70 -10.74
C LEU A 9 6.70 -10.67 -12.12
N GLY A 10 7.23 -9.90 -13.08
CA GLY A 10 6.73 -9.85 -14.46
C GLY A 10 6.41 -11.22 -15.06
N PRO A 11 7.33 -12.21 -15.04
CA PRO A 11 7.05 -13.55 -15.58
C PRO A 11 5.87 -14.29 -14.95
N ILE A 12 5.48 -13.96 -13.71
CA ILE A 12 4.34 -14.58 -13.01
C ILE A 12 3.07 -13.75 -13.21
N VAL A 13 3.20 -12.42 -13.14
CA VAL A 13 2.09 -11.46 -13.22
C VAL A 13 1.61 -11.31 -14.66
N ASP A 14 2.51 -11.32 -15.64
CA ASP A 14 2.21 -11.03 -17.03
C ASP A 14 1.25 -12.03 -17.69
N PRO A 15 1.40 -13.36 -17.52
CA PRO A 15 0.44 -14.32 -18.05
C PRO A 15 -0.96 -14.13 -17.47
N ILE A 16 -1.04 -13.79 -16.18
CA ILE A 16 -2.32 -13.54 -15.50
C ILE A 16 -2.94 -12.25 -16.03
N ALA A 17 -2.15 -11.17 -16.13
CA ALA A 17 -2.59 -9.92 -16.71
C ALA A 17 -3.07 -10.10 -18.16
N ASP A 18 -2.45 -10.98 -18.95
CA ASP A 18 -2.92 -11.31 -20.31
C ASP A 18 -4.33 -11.95 -20.31
N ILE A 19 -4.64 -12.79 -19.33
CA ILE A 19 -5.98 -13.38 -19.19
C ILE A 19 -7.01 -12.28 -18.91
N PHE A 20 -6.74 -11.39 -17.96
CA PHE A 20 -7.64 -10.29 -17.62
C PHE A 20 -7.81 -9.29 -18.76
N ALA A 21 -6.71 -8.98 -19.47
CA ALA A 21 -6.73 -8.12 -20.65
C ALA A 21 -7.57 -8.72 -21.78
N ARG A 22 -7.40 -10.02 -22.08
CA ARG A 22 -8.19 -10.73 -23.10
C ARG A 22 -9.67 -10.84 -22.72
N ALA A 23 -9.98 -10.94 -21.44
CA ALA A 23 -11.36 -10.94 -20.94
C ALA A 23 -12.02 -9.54 -20.97
N GLY A 24 -11.29 -8.49 -21.35
CA GLY A 24 -11.84 -7.14 -21.51
C GLY A 24 -12.00 -6.36 -20.19
N PHE A 25 -11.37 -6.80 -19.09
CA PHE A 25 -11.37 -6.03 -17.85
C PHE A 25 -10.54 -4.76 -18.01
N SER A 26 -11.14 -3.61 -17.70
CA SER A 26 -10.40 -2.35 -17.65
C SER A 26 -9.57 -2.25 -16.35
N PRO A 27 -8.41 -1.57 -16.37
CA PRO A 27 -7.61 -1.36 -15.16
C PRO A 27 -8.42 -0.76 -14.01
N ASN A 28 -9.26 0.25 -14.29
CA ASN A 28 -10.07 0.89 -13.26
C ASN A 28 -11.06 -0.07 -12.59
N VAL A 29 -11.62 -1.04 -13.33
CA VAL A 29 -12.50 -2.06 -12.74
C VAL A 29 -11.71 -2.97 -11.80
N LEU A 30 -10.46 -3.30 -12.15
CA LEU A 30 -9.58 -4.10 -11.30
C LEU A 30 -9.16 -3.33 -10.03
N THR A 31 -8.87 -2.04 -10.14
CA THR A 31 -8.63 -1.17 -8.98
C THR A 31 -9.85 -1.15 -8.04
N LEU A 32 -11.07 -1.03 -8.59
CA LEU A 32 -12.31 -1.07 -7.79
C LEU A 32 -12.59 -2.46 -7.19
N ALA A 33 -12.22 -3.55 -7.89
CA ALA A 33 -12.27 -4.89 -7.32
C ALA A 33 -11.30 -5.01 -6.14
N GLY A 34 -10.09 -4.47 -6.27
CA GLY A 34 -9.12 -4.35 -5.18
C GLY A 34 -9.68 -3.59 -3.98
N LEU A 35 -10.39 -2.47 -4.21
CA LEU A 35 -11.09 -1.73 -3.15
C LEU A 35 -12.09 -2.61 -2.39
N LEU A 36 -12.94 -3.35 -3.11
CA LEU A 36 -13.93 -4.24 -2.48
C LEU A 36 -13.27 -5.33 -1.62
N VAL A 37 -12.17 -5.91 -2.12
CA VAL A 37 -11.38 -6.89 -1.35
C VAL A 37 -10.71 -6.24 -0.13
N GLY A 38 -10.21 -5.01 -0.27
CA GLY A 38 -9.69 -4.22 0.84
C GLY A 38 -10.73 -3.94 1.92
N LEU A 39 -11.96 -3.59 1.52
CA LEU A 39 -13.08 -3.42 2.46
C LEU A 39 -13.43 -4.72 3.18
N ALA A 40 -13.40 -5.85 2.47
CA ALA A 40 -13.61 -7.16 3.08
C ALA A 40 -12.50 -7.50 4.09
N ALA A 41 -11.22 -7.23 3.77
CA ALA A 41 -10.10 -7.39 4.72
C ALA A 41 -10.28 -6.50 5.97
N ALA A 42 -10.68 -5.24 5.80
CA ALA A 42 -10.96 -4.34 6.91
C ALA A 42 -12.08 -4.85 7.82
N TYR A 43 -13.16 -5.38 7.24
CA TYR A 43 -14.24 -6.01 7.98
C TYR A 43 -13.78 -7.25 8.75
N LEU A 44 -12.94 -8.10 8.14
CA LEU A 44 -12.37 -9.27 8.79
C LEU A 44 -11.48 -8.88 9.99
N PHE A 45 -10.65 -7.84 9.84
CA PHE A 45 -9.90 -7.28 10.97
C PHE A 45 -10.82 -6.79 12.08
N ALA A 46 -11.86 -6.02 11.73
CA ALA A 46 -12.84 -5.51 12.70
C ALA A 46 -13.60 -6.63 13.43
N SER A 47 -13.72 -7.79 12.79
CA SER A 47 -14.33 -9.00 13.37
C SER A 47 -13.35 -9.87 14.16
N GLY A 48 -12.09 -9.44 14.33
CA GLY A 48 -11.05 -10.19 15.04
C GLY A 48 -10.44 -11.35 14.25
N GLN A 49 -10.81 -11.54 12.98
CA GLN A 49 -10.37 -12.66 12.13
C GLN A 49 -9.07 -12.32 11.38
N GLU A 50 -8.00 -12.04 12.12
CA GLU A 50 -6.77 -11.48 11.54
C GLU A 50 -6.11 -12.39 10.49
N GLN A 51 -6.11 -13.71 10.62
CA GLN A 51 -5.49 -14.58 9.63
C GLN A 51 -6.21 -14.52 8.27
N LEU A 52 -7.55 -14.54 8.30
CA LEU A 52 -8.35 -14.39 7.08
C LEU A 52 -8.21 -12.99 6.48
N ALA A 53 -8.15 -11.97 7.34
CA ALA A 53 -7.86 -10.61 6.89
C ALA A 53 -6.49 -10.54 6.20
N GLY A 54 -5.47 -11.22 6.72
CA GLY A 54 -4.14 -11.33 6.09
C GLY A 54 -4.18 -11.91 4.68
N LEU A 55 -4.96 -12.98 4.45
CA LEU A 55 -5.18 -13.52 3.10
C LEU A 55 -5.89 -12.52 2.18
N ALA A 56 -6.91 -11.82 2.69
CA ALA A 56 -7.62 -10.79 1.93
C ALA A 56 -6.73 -9.57 1.62
N VAL A 57 -5.79 -9.19 2.50
CA VAL A 57 -4.78 -8.17 2.23
C VAL A 57 -3.86 -8.58 1.07
N LEU A 58 -3.42 -9.85 1.02
CA LEU A 58 -2.64 -10.36 -0.11
C LEU A 58 -3.44 -10.34 -1.40
N ALA A 59 -4.72 -10.73 -1.36
CA ALA A 59 -5.61 -10.67 -2.51
C ALA A 59 -5.82 -9.23 -3.00
N CYS A 60 -5.96 -8.27 -2.09
CA CYS A 60 -6.03 -6.85 -2.42
C CYS A 60 -4.75 -6.37 -3.12
N GLY A 61 -3.58 -6.72 -2.58
CA GLY A 61 -2.29 -6.39 -3.22
C GLY A 61 -2.07 -7.10 -4.57
N PHE A 62 -2.72 -8.25 -4.79
CA PHE A 62 -2.71 -8.91 -6.08
C PHE A 62 -3.49 -8.11 -7.14
N PHE A 63 -4.70 -7.61 -6.83
CA PHE A 63 -5.47 -6.78 -7.78
C PHE A 63 -4.70 -5.51 -8.21
N ASP A 64 -3.96 -4.90 -7.28
CA ASP A 64 -3.06 -3.75 -7.51
C ASP A 64 -1.84 -4.06 -8.39
N LEU A 65 -1.40 -5.32 -8.41
CA LEU A 65 -0.34 -5.75 -9.32
C LEU A 65 -0.91 -6.01 -10.71
N ILE A 66 -2.10 -6.63 -10.78
CA ILE A 66 -2.76 -6.96 -12.04
C ILE A 66 -3.26 -5.70 -12.76
N ASP A 67 -3.87 -4.73 -12.09
CA ASP A 67 -4.42 -3.54 -12.74
C ASP A 67 -3.35 -2.72 -13.48
N GLY A 68 -2.20 -2.49 -12.85
CA GLY A 68 -1.06 -1.80 -13.43
C GLY A 68 -0.40 -2.61 -14.55
N ALA A 69 -0.38 -3.95 -14.44
CA ALA A 69 0.14 -4.81 -15.49
C ALA A 69 -0.79 -4.82 -16.72
N VAL A 70 -2.10 -4.92 -16.51
CA VAL A 70 -3.11 -4.82 -17.58
C VAL A 70 -3.03 -3.45 -18.27
N ALA A 71 -2.92 -2.36 -17.51
CA ALA A 71 -2.79 -1.02 -18.07
C ALA A 71 -1.55 -0.87 -18.97
N ARG A 72 -0.39 -1.41 -18.55
CA ARG A 72 0.84 -1.40 -19.36
C ARG A 72 0.71 -2.23 -20.62
N LYS A 73 0.17 -3.45 -20.51
CA LYS A 73 0.06 -4.40 -21.63
C LYS A 73 -0.93 -3.96 -22.70
N THR A 74 -2.06 -3.38 -22.28
CA THR A 74 -3.11 -2.92 -23.20
C THR A 74 -2.87 -1.51 -23.73
N GLY A 75 -1.83 -0.82 -23.26
CA GLY A 75 -1.58 0.58 -23.60
C GLY A 75 -2.63 1.56 -23.07
N SER A 76 -3.47 1.13 -22.12
CA SER A 76 -4.59 1.92 -21.60
C SER A 76 -4.23 2.77 -20.37
N GLN A 77 -2.96 3.14 -20.21
CA GLN A 77 -2.51 3.96 -19.08
C GLN A 77 -3.05 5.39 -19.24
N THR A 78 -3.71 5.91 -18.20
CA THR A 78 -4.23 7.28 -18.19
C THR A 78 -3.78 8.02 -16.93
N ALA A 79 -3.67 9.35 -17.02
CA ALA A 79 -3.36 10.18 -15.86
C ALA A 79 -4.40 10.02 -14.74
N PHE A 80 -5.68 9.95 -15.09
CA PHE A 80 -6.74 9.70 -14.12
C PHE A 80 -6.64 8.31 -13.48
N GLY A 81 -6.28 7.27 -14.22
CA GLY A 81 -6.10 5.93 -13.67
C GLY A 81 -5.03 5.89 -12.57
N GLY A 82 -3.89 6.57 -12.76
CA GLY A 82 -2.87 6.69 -11.71
C GLY A 82 -3.33 7.47 -10.47
N VAL A 83 -4.20 8.48 -10.65
CA VAL A 83 -4.83 9.21 -9.54
C VAL A 83 -5.83 8.32 -8.81
N LEU A 84 -6.66 7.57 -9.54
CA LEU A 84 -7.64 6.64 -8.98
C LEU A 84 -6.96 5.54 -8.15
N ASP A 85 -5.90 4.94 -8.68
CA ASP A 85 -5.06 3.94 -7.99
C ASP A 85 -4.53 4.50 -6.66
N SER A 86 -3.85 5.64 -6.73
CA SER A 86 -3.30 6.30 -5.53
C SER A 86 -4.38 6.67 -4.51
N PHE A 87 -5.56 7.09 -4.97
CA PHE A 87 -6.71 7.43 -4.14
C PHE A 87 -7.29 6.20 -3.42
N VAL A 88 -7.58 5.13 -4.18
CA VAL A 88 -8.12 3.88 -3.65
C VAL A 88 -7.19 3.29 -2.62
N ASP A 89 -5.88 3.27 -2.90
CA ASP A 89 -4.87 2.78 -1.97
C ASP A 89 -4.89 3.44 -0.60
N ARG A 90 -5.10 4.77 -0.57
CA ARG A 90 -5.10 5.51 0.70
C ARG A 90 -6.33 5.15 1.52
N TYR A 91 -7.47 4.96 0.88
CA TYR A 91 -8.68 4.48 1.55
C TYR A 91 -8.51 3.04 2.04
N VAL A 92 -7.92 2.16 1.24
CA VAL A 92 -7.66 0.77 1.66
C VAL A 92 -6.70 0.72 2.87
N ASP A 93 -5.56 1.42 2.80
CA ASP A 93 -4.62 1.53 3.91
C ASP A 93 -5.32 2.05 5.19
N LEU A 94 -6.14 3.09 5.05
CA LEU A 94 -6.93 3.66 6.16
C LEU A 94 -7.89 2.63 6.76
N MET A 95 -8.65 1.92 5.92
CA MET A 95 -9.64 0.94 6.38
C MET A 95 -8.97 -0.26 7.07
N PHE A 96 -7.78 -0.69 6.64
CA PHE A 96 -7.03 -1.73 7.36
C PHE A 96 -6.69 -1.29 8.79
N PHE A 97 -6.11 -0.09 8.96
CA PHE A 97 -5.77 0.38 10.31
C PHE A 97 -7.01 0.57 11.19
N ILE A 98 -8.10 1.10 10.64
CA ILE A 98 -9.38 1.22 11.36
C ILE A 98 -9.90 -0.16 11.77
N GLY A 99 -9.92 -1.12 10.85
CA GLY A 99 -10.38 -2.49 11.12
C GLY A 99 -9.56 -3.15 12.23
N ILE A 100 -8.23 -3.02 12.19
CA ILE A 100 -7.33 -3.59 13.21
C ILE A 100 -7.59 -2.97 14.60
N VAL A 101 -7.82 -1.65 14.65
CA VAL A 101 -8.17 -0.96 15.91
C VAL A 101 -9.53 -1.39 16.44
N ILE A 102 -10.57 -1.39 15.59
CA ILE A 102 -11.94 -1.78 15.97
C ILE A 102 -11.97 -3.23 16.46
N GLY A 103 -11.21 -4.13 15.82
CA GLY A 103 -11.12 -5.53 16.22
C GLY A 103 -10.36 -5.79 17.52
N GLY A 104 -9.83 -4.76 18.19
CA GLY A 104 -9.03 -4.91 19.40
C GLY A 104 -7.66 -5.55 19.14
N LEU A 105 -7.19 -5.54 17.89
CA LEU A 105 -5.98 -6.24 17.45
C LEU A 105 -4.71 -5.36 17.47
N ALA A 106 -4.84 -4.10 17.87
CA ALA A 106 -3.77 -3.10 17.79
C ALA A 106 -2.99 -2.87 19.10
N GLU A 107 -3.43 -3.42 20.24
CA GLU A 107 -2.78 -3.17 21.53
C GLU A 107 -1.40 -3.83 21.61
N ALA A 108 -0.38 -3.05 21.96
CA ALA A 108 0.99 -3.52 22.11
C ALA A 108 1.78 -2.66 23.11
N GLY A 109 2.63 -3.29 23.91
CA GLY A 109 3.57 -2.61 24.81
C GLY A 109 2.92 -1.74 25.89
N GLY A 110 1.67 -2.06 26.29
CA GLY A 110 0.92 -1.28 27.28
C GLY A 110 0.33 0.03 26.75
N LEU A 111 0.46 0.31 25.46
CA LEU A 111 -0.18 1.45 24.80
C LEU A 111 -1.52 1.04 24.17
N PRO A 112 -2.53 1.93 24.19
CA PRO A 112 -3.85 1.63 23.64
C PRO A 112 -3.79 1.51 22.11
N GLY A 113 -4.58 0.58 21.57
CA GLY A 113 -4.52 0.24 20.14
C GLY A 113 -4.84 1.41 19.19
N TRP A 114 -5.73 2.33 19.59
CA TRP A 114 -6.06 3.50 18.78
C TRP A 114 -4.84 4.41 18.54
N LEU A 115 -3.90 4.48 19.50
CA LEU A 115 -2.69 5.28 19.35
C LEU A 115 -1.77 4.67 18.28
N TRP A 116 -1.59 3.35 18.31
CA TRP A 116 -0.85 2.63 17.28
C TRP A 116 -1.49 2.78 15.90
N GLY A 117 -2.82 2.71 15.82
CA GLY A 117 -3.56 2.90 14.57
C GLY A 117 -3.37 4.30 13.97
N VAL A 118 -3.49 5.35 14.79
CA VAL A 118 -3.30 6.74 14.34
C VAL A 118 -1.87 6.98 13.87
N LEU A 119 -0.87 6.50 14.61
CA LEU A 119 0.53 6.63 14.22
C LEU A 119 0.85 5.85 12.94
N ALA A 120 0.32 4.63 12.78
CA ALA A 120 0.54 3.84 11.58
C ALA A 120 -0.09 4.52 10.34
N LEU A 121 -1.30 5.06 10.51
CA LEU A 121 -1.99 5.85 9.49
C LEU A 121 -1.20 7.11 9.12
N SER A 122 -0.78 7.92 10.11
CA SER A 122 -0.03 9.15 9.86
C SER A 122 1.27 8.88 9.11
N GLY A 123 1.99 7.84 9.52
CA GLY A 123 3.22 7.43 8.86
C GLY A 123 2.99 6.98 7.41
N SER A 124 2.01 6.10 7.17
CA SER A 124 1.65 5.64 5.81
C SER A 124 1.26 6.80 4.89
N PHE A 125 0.48 7.75 5.43
CA PHE A 125 0.05 8.94 4.70
C PHE A 125 1.24 9.85 4.39
N MET A 126 2.13 10.10 5.36
CA MET A 126 3.33 10.93 5.17
C MET A 126 4.31 10.35 4.16
N VAL A 127 4.48 9.02 4.08
CA VAL A 127 5.29 8.39 3.03
C VAL A 127 4.76 8.75 1.63
N SER A 128 3.43 8.71 1.47
CA SER A 128 2.74 8.96 0.20
C SER A 128 2.72 10.46 -0.14
N TYR A 129 2.37 11.30 0.84
CA TYR A 129 2.28 12.74 0.69
C TYR A 129 3.63 13.39 0.41
N THR A 130 4.68 13.05 1.17
CA THR A 130 6.02 13.62 0.95
C THR A 130 6.52 13.33 -0.46
N ARG A 131 6.26 12.12 -0.98
CA ARG A 131 6.58 11.78 -2.36
C ARG A 131 5.81 12.66 -3.35
N ALA A 132 4.48 12.65 -3.27
CA ALA A 132 3.63 13.38 -4.21
C ALA A 132 3.95 14.88 -4.20
N ARG A 133 4.18 15.46 -3.02
CA ARG A 133 4.50 16.88 -2.87
C ARG A 133 5.90 17.22 -3.38
N ALA A 134 6.88 16.36 -3.16
CA ALA A 134 8.24 16.57 -3.67
C ALA A 134 8.29 16.45 -5.21
N GLU A 135 7.62 15.43 -5.77
CA GLU A 135 7.50 15.25 -7.23
C GLU A 135 6.80 16.46 -7.86
N ALA A 136 5.71 16.95 -7.26
CA ALA A 136 5.02 18.16 -7.71
C ALA A 136 5.87 19.45 -7.59
N ALA A 137 6.87 19.46 -6.71
CA ALA A 137 7.83 20.56 -6.56
C ALA A 137 9.02 20.46 -7.52
N GLY A 138 9.12 19.39 -8.33
CA GLY A 138 10.19 19.20 -9.31
C GLY A 138 11.38 18.37 -8.82
N SER A 139 11.24 17.57 -7.75
CA SER A 139 12.34 16.74 -7.22
C SER A 139 12.70 15.51 -8.06
N GLU A 140 12.12 15.38 -9.26
CA GLU A 140 11.99 14.14 -10.03
C GLU A 140 11.34 13.01 -9.20
N LYS A 141 11.19 11.83 -9.83
CA LYS A 141 10.57 10.67 -9.22
C LYS A 141 11.30 10.24 -7.95
N LEU A 142 10.58 10.13 -6.84
CA LEU A 142 11.15 9.87 -5.50
C LEU A 142 10.89 8.43 -5.06
N ASP A 143 11.38 7.47 -5.85
CA ASP A 143 11.33 6.02 -5.58
C ASP A 143 12.44 5.57 -4.62
N ILE A 144 12.52 6.22 -3.45
CA ILE A 144 13.47 5.84 -2.39
C ILE A 144 12.72 5.51 -1.09
N GLY A 145 13.28 4.61 -0.30
CA GLY A 145 12.77 4.25 1.02
C GLY A 145 12.44 2.77 1.20
N PHE A 146 12.16 2.40 2.45
CA PHE A 146 12.04 1.00 2.87
C PHE A 146 10.59 0.55 3.11
N ALA A 147 9.65 1.50 3.28
CA ALA A 147 8.24 1.24 3.56
C ALA A 147 7.31 1.73 2.44
N GLU A 148 7.59 1.35 1.20
CA GLU A 148 6.63 1.59 0.12
C GLU A 148 5.39 0.71 0.29
N ARG A 149 4.34 0.95 -0.51
CA ARG A 149 3.04 0.33 -0.25
C ARG A 149 3.09 -1.20 -0.29
N GLY A 150 3.80 -1.78 -1.26
CA GLY A 150 3.99 -3.22 -1.34
C GLY A 150 4.61 -3.80 -0.06
N GLU A 151 5.66 -3.17 0.48
CA GLU A 151 6.29 -3.63 1.72
C GLU A 151 5.33 -3.53 2.90
N ARG A 152 4.51 -2.47 2.98
CA ARG A 152 3.51 -2.32 4.04
C ARG A 152 2.45 -3.42 3.98
N LEU A 153 1.91 -3.72 2.79
CA LEU A 153 0.91 -4.77 2.61
C LEU A 153 1.46 -6.14 3.01
N LEU A 154 2.70 -6.45 2.63
CA LEU A 154 3.37 -7.69 3.04
C LEU A 154 3.57 -7.77 4.55
N ILE A 155 4.00 -6.68 5.19
CA ILE A 155 4.15 -6.63 6.66
C ILE A 155 2.80 -6.90 7.33
N ILE A 156 1.73 -6.21 6.91
CA ILE A 156 0.39 -6.43 7.48
C ILE A 156 -0.03 -7.89 7.27
N ALA A 157 0.05 -8.40 6.04
CA ALA A 157 -0.37 -9.75 5.72
C ALA A 157 0.39 -10.82 6.52
N ILE A 158 1.73 -10.77 6.54
CA ILE A 158 2.55 -11.77 7.21
C ILE A 158 2.26 -11.79 8.71
N PHE A 159 2.25 -10.64 9.37
CA PHE A 159 1.96 -10.59 10.81
C PHE A 159 0.53 -10.99 11.13
N SER A 160 -0.43 -10.68 10.25
CA SER A 160 -1.82 -11.11 10.43
C SER A 160 -1.98 -12.63 10.29
N LEU A 161 -1.30 -13.25 9.32
CA LEU A 161 -1.27 -14.71 9.15
C LEU A 161 -0.63 -15.44 10.34
N LEU A 162 0.34 -14.79 11.00
CA LEU A 162 0.98 -15.29 12.22
C LEU A 162 0.15 -15.04 13.49
N GLY A 163 -1.02 -14.39 13.41
CA GLY A 163 -1.85 -14.08 14.58
C GLY A 163 -1.25 -13.00 15.48
N CYS A 164 -0.49 -12.07 14.90
CA CYS A 164 0.25 -11.07 15.66
C CYS A 164 0.28 -9.68 14.98
N VAL A 165 -0.81 -9.28 14.32
CA VAL A 165 -0.92 -8.03 13.54
C VAL A 165 -0.56 -6.77 14.33
N ARG A 166 -0.73 -6.77 15.66
CA ARG A 166 -0.28 -5.67 16.55
C ARG A 166 1.19 -5.29 16.33
N TYR A 167 2.07 -6.27 16.11
CA TYR A 167 3.49 -5.98 15.90
C TYR A 167 3.76 -5.44 14.50
N ALA A 168 2.89 -5.75 13.52
CA ALA A 168 2.92 -5.09 12.21
C ALA A 168 2.71 -3.58 12.37
N LEU A 169 1.76 -3.13 13.21
CA LEU A 169 1.55 -1.70 13.45
C LEU A 169 2.80 -1.05 14.07
N VAL A 170 3.40 -1.68 15.09
CA VAL A 170 4.62 -1.17 15.72
C VAL A 170 5.73 -0.99 14.68
N VAL A 171 6.01 -2.03 13.89
CA VAL A 171 7.02 -2.01 12.83
C VAL A 171 6.71 -0.92 11.80
N LEU A 172 5.46 -0.83 11.35
CA LEU A 172 5.03 0.16 10.37
C LEU A 172 5.18 1.58 10.87
N VAL A 173 4.85 1.88 12.13
CA VAL A 173 5.03 3.21 12.69
C VAL A 173 6.47 3.67 12.52
N PHE A 174 7.45 2.87 12.94
CA PHE A 174 8.86 3.25 12.81
C PHE A 174 9.33 3.32 11.35
N LEU A 175 9.03 2.29 10.56
CA LEU A 175 9.50 2.20 9.18
C LEU A 175 8.92 3.30 8.28
N THR A 176 7.64 3.62 8.43
CA THR A 176 6.98 4.64 7.60
C THR A 176 7.43 6.05 7.95
N HIS A 177 7.56 6.39 9.24
CA HIS A 177 8.08 7.71 9.63
C HIS A 177 9.54 7.87 9.20
N LEU A 178 10.38 6.85 9.40
CA LEU A 178 11.77 6.87 8.93
C LEU A 178 11.84 7.07 7.41
N THR A 179 10.99 6.37 6.65
CA THR A 179 10.88 6.51 5.20
C THR A 179 10.44 7.92 4.80
N ALA A 180 9.46 8.50 5.49
CA ALA A 180 8.96 9.85 5.21
C ALA A 180 10.05 10.90 5.44
N PHE A 181 10.80 10.80 6.55
CA PHE A 181 11.93 11.70 6.83
C PHE A 181 13.07 11.53 5.81
N HIS A 182 13.41 10.30 5.46
CA HIS A 182 14.42 10.03 4.44
C HIS A 182 14.02 10.67 3.08
N ARG A 183 12.75 10.53 2.67
CA ARG A 183 12.23 11.18 1.47
C ARG A 183 12.31 12.70 1.54
N LEU A 184 11.98 13.30 2.69
CA LEU A 184 12.04 14.75 2.88
C LEU A 184 13.48 15.28 2.72
N ILE A 185 14.46 14.61 3.34
CA ILE A 185 15.87 14.98 3.24
C ILE A 185 16.36 14.88 1.80
N ALA A 186 16.03 13.79 1.11
CA ALA A 186 16.41 13.61 -0.28
C ALA A 186 15.75 14.65 -1.21
N ALA A 187 14.48 14.98 -0.98
CA ALA A 187 13.78 16.02 -1.71
C ALA A 187 14.49 17.37 -1.57
N ARG A 188 14.91 17.76 -0.36
CA ARG A 188 15.72 18.97 -0.13
C ARG A 188 16.99 18.97 -0.99
N SER A 189 17.75 17.87 -0.99
CA SER A 189 19.00 17.78 -1.75
C SER A 189 18.82 17.78 -3.26
N ARG A 190 17.66 17.32 -3.78
CA ARG A 190 17.36 17.35 -5.21
C ARG A 190 16.85 18.71 -5.66
N LEU A 191 15.94 19.30 -4.89
CA LEU A 191 15.40 20.62 -5.18
C LEU A 191 16.47 21.71 -5.08
N ALA A 192 17.40 21.61 -4.14
CA ALA A 192 18.51 22.56 -4.04
C ALA A 192 19.50 22.50 -5.22
N ARG A 193 19.49 21.43 -6.03
CA ARG A 193 20.31 21.28 -7.25
C ARG A 193 19.60 21.76 -8.52
N ALA A 194 18.30 22.07 -8.42
CA ALA A 194 17.49 22.56 -9.54
C ALA A 194 17.55 24.09 -9.70
N TRP A 195 18.26 24.78 -8.81
CA TRP A 195 18.56 26.21 -8.81
C TRP A 195 20.07 26.41 -8.87
#